data_AF-A0A1H2NQI2-F1
#
_entry.id   AF-A0A1H2NQI2-F1
#
_cell.length_a   1.000
_cell.length_b   1.000
_cell.length_c   1.000
_cell.angle_alpha   90.00
_cell.angle_beta   90.00
_cell.angle_gamma   90.00
#
_symmetry.space_group_name_H-M   'P 1'
#
loop_
_entity.id
_entity.type
_entity.pdbx_description
1 polymer ?
#
loop_
_entity_poly.entity_id
_entity_poly.type
_entity_poly.pdbx_seq_one_letter_code
_entity_poly.pdbx_strand_id
1 'polypeptide(L)'
;MKHLQTCLGISIALHLSAGWLVRELHAAPESLPFQPPMAIQLVSLAPLSPPAPAPAVQPRPVQLPVTTSTPTKPSVVPKIEPATPVAEPVRPLPASPRGEIAKAPTATKAPAKPQPRAESRPAQPVELPAAMVQSQRPTPPAPAASTDKTVSPTTPVAATPAPQLTPVVSLRPTFVTPPPPPRYPNTARRRNQQGVVRVEVRLDERGQQQKLTLIRSSGIESLDQAALEAVTSWRFRPEIVDGRAVPSRVEIPIEFALTANR
;
A
#
# COMPACT_ATOMS: atom_id res chain seq x y z
N MET A 1 56.13 -8.09 54.84
CA MET A 1 55.48 -9.43 54.68
C MET A 1 53.97 -9.38 54.81
N LYS A 2 53.37 -8.80 55.88
CA LYS A 2 51.90 -8.76 56.10
C LYS A 2 51.07 -8.28 54.88
N HIS A 3 51.48 -7.20 54.22
CA HIS A 3 50.77 -6.66 53.04
C HIS A 3 50.74 -7.59 51.81
N LEU A 4 51.69 -8.52 51.69
CA LEU A 4 51.71 -9.46 50.56
C LEU A 4 50.64 -10.55 50.71
N GLN A 5 50.38 -11.00 51.95
CA GLN A 5 49.30 -11.95 52.24
C GLN A 5 47.92 -11.33 52.02
N THR A 6 47.72 -10.05 52.36
CA THR A 6 46.44 -9.37 52.11
C THR A 6 46.15 -9.21 50.61
N CYS A 7 47.14 -8.84 49.80
CA CYS A 7 46.95 -8.73 48.35
C CYS A 7 46.68 -10.09 47.69
N LEU A 8 47.37 -11.15 48.11
CA LEU A 8 47.14 -12.51 47.61
C LEU A 8 45.73 -13.02 47.95
N GLY A 9 45.26 -12.78 49.18
CA GLY A 9 43.90 -13.17 49.61
C GLY A 9 42.80 -12.47 48.80
N ILE A 10 42.95 -11.16 48.53
CA ILE A 10 41.98 -10.40 47.72
C ILE A 10 41.94 -10.91 46.29
N SER A 11 43.10 -11.23 45.68
CA SER A 11 43.16 -11.77 44.32
C SER A 11 42.42 -13.11 44.18
N ILE A 12 42.63 -14.03 45.14
CA ILE A 12 41.94 -15.33 45.19
C ILE A 12 40.43 -15.13 45.37
N ALA A 13 40.01 -14.26 46.29
CA ALA A 13 38.59 -13.96 46.51
C ALA A 13 37.92 -13.37 45.24
N LEU A 14 38.62 -12.52 44.49
CA LEU A 14 38.13 -11.95 43.23
C LEU A 14 37.95 -13.02 42.15
N HIS A 15 38.92 -13.95 42.02
CA HIS A 15 38.86 -15.05 41.05
C HIS A 15 37.76 -16.08 41.39
N LEU A 16 37.59 -16.42 42.67
CA LEU A 16 36.51 -17.29 43.12
C LEU A 16 35.13 -16.65 42.86
N SER A 17 35.00 -15.34 43.10
CA SER A 17 33.76 -14.60 42.82
C SER A 17 33.44 -14.54 41.32
N ALA A 18 34.45 -14.28 40.48
CA ALA A 18 34.29 -14.27 39.03
C ALA A 18 33.93 -15.66 38.47
N GLY A 19 34.58 -16.73 38.95
CA GLY A 19 34.26 -18.10 38.56
C GLY A 19 32.86 -18.53 38.97
N TRP A 20 32.41 -18.12 40.16
CA TRP A 20 31.03 -18.35 40.63
C TRP A 20 30.00 -17.62 39.74
N LEU A 21 30.24 -16.34 39.42
CA LEU A 21 29.35 -15.53 38.59
C LEU A 21 29.24 -16.06 37.13
N VAL A 22 30.34 -16.55 36.56
CA VAL A 22 30.33 -17.19 35.22
C VAL A 22 29.54 -18.51 35.25
N ARG A 23 29.56 -19.24 36.37
CA ARG A 23 28.78 -20.47 36.53
C ARG A 23 27.28 -20.20 36.66
N GLU A 24 26.91 -19.11 37.35
CA GLU A 24 25.52 -18.68 37.50
C GLU A 24 24.90 -18.25 36.16
N LEU A 25 25.69 -17.58 35.30
CA LEU A 25 25.32 -17.26 33.92
C LEU A 25 25.25 -18.48 32.97
N HIS A 26 25.67 -19.66 33.44
CA HIS A 26 25.60 -20.93 32.71
C HIS A 26 24.54 -21.89 33.28
N ALA A 27 23.58 -21.37 34.05
CA ALA A 27 22.37 -22.10 34.43
C ALA A 27 21.72 -22.71 33.16
N ALA A 28 21.68 -24.05 33.11
CA ALA A 28 21.16 -24.76 31.95
C ALA A 28 19.69 -24.38 31.70
N PRO A 29 19.24 -24.28 30.42
CA PRO A 29 17.85 -23.98 30.12
C PRO A 29 16.96 -25.07 30.74
N GLU A 30 16.06 -24.63 31.62
CA GLU A 30 15.11 -25.51 32.31
C GLU A 30 14.32 -26.32 31.28
N SER A 31 14.45 -27.65 31.36
CA SER A 31 13.82 -28.55 30.40
C SER A 31 12.31 -28.57 30.61
N LEU A 32 11.59 -27.73 29.85
CA LEU A 32 10.14 -27.67 29.86
C LEU A 32 9.55 -29.09 29.69
N PRO A 33 8.59 -29.50 30.53
CA PRO A 33 8.04 -30.85 30.47
C PRO A 33 7.33 -31.06 29.13
N PHE A 34 7.76 -32.11 28.42
CA PHE A 34 7.23 -32.55 27.14
C PHE A 34 5.70 -32.58 27.16
N GLN A 35 5.08 -31.60 26.51
CA GLN A 35 3.64 -31.62 26.26
C GLN A 35 3.38 -32.69 25.20
N PRO A 36 2.53 -33.70 25.47
CA PRO A 36 2.22 -34.70 24.46
C PRO A 36 1.56 -34.02 23.24
N PRO A 37 1.89 -34.42 22.01
CA PRO A 37 1.25 -33.85 20.83
C PRO A 37 -0.26 -34.11 20.92
N MET A 38 -1.07 -33.06 20.77
CA MET A 38 -2.53 -33.20 20.74
C MET A 38 -2.91 -34.20 19.63
N ALA A 39 -3.53 -35.31 20.02
CA ALA A 39 -4.00 -36.29 19.07
C ALA A 39 -5.08 -35.66 18.17
N ILE A 40 -4.73 -35.46 16.90
CA ILE A 40 -5.68 -35.01 15.88
C ILE A 40 -6.68 -36.16 15.67
N GLN A 41 -7.83 -36.09 16.33
CA GLN A 41 -8.94 -36.97 15.99
C GLN A 41 -9.46 -36.58 14.61
N LEU A 42 -9.11 -37.38 13.61
CA LEU A 42 -9.75 -37.37 12.31
C LEU A 42 -11.20 -37.85 12.47
N VAL A 43 -12.11 -36.89 12.68
CA VAL A 43 -13.55 -37.13 12.53
C VAL A 43 -13.79 -37.50 11.07
N SER A 44 -14.12 -38.77 10.84
CA SER A 44 -14.48 -39.28 9.52
C SER A 44 -15.80 -38.65 9.06
N LEU A 45 -15.70 -37.60 8.25
CA LEU A 45 -16.83 -37.02 7.53
C LEU A 45 -17.30 -38.03 6.49
N ALA A 46 -18.36 -38.77 6.82
CA ALA A 46 -19.05 -39.61 5.84
C ALA A 46 -19.45 -38.77 4.62
N PRO A 47 -19.26 -39.26 3.39
CA PRO A 47 -19.64 -38.51 2.19
C PRO A 47 -21.16 -38.28 2.20
N LEU A 48 -21.57 -37.02 2.09
CA LEU A 48 -22.99 -36.71 1.88
C LEU A 48 -23.44 -37.37 0.58
N SER A 49 -24.52 -38.16 0.64
CA SER A 49 -25.18 -38.68 -0.56
C SER A 49 -25.51 -37.52 -1.51
N PRO A 50 -25.32 -37.70 -2.83
CA PRO A 50 -25.75 -36.68 -3.79
C PRO A 50 -27.26 -36.46 -3.67
N PRO A 51 -27.75 -35.21 -3.82
CA PRO A 51 -29.18 -34.94 -3.76
C PRO A 51 -29.91 -35.68 -4.89
N ALA A 52 -31.04 -36.30 -4.55
CA ALA A 52 -31.89 -36.97 -5.53
C ALA A 52 -32.35 -35.97 -6.62
N PRO A 53 -32.47 -36.39 -7.89
CA PRO A 53 -32.92 -35.51 -8.96
C PRO A 53 -34.34 -35.01 -8.67
N ALA A 54 -34.52 -33.69 -8.75
CA ALA A 54 -35.83 -33.07 -8.54
C ALA A 54 -36.85 -33.56 -9.57
N PRO A 55 -38.13 -33.76 -9.19
CA PRO A 55 -39.17 -34.20 -10.12
C PRO A 55 -39.37 -33.19 -11.26
N ALA A 56 -39.58 -33.71 -12.46
CA ALA A 56 -39.68 -32.90 -13.67
C ALA A 56 -40.83 -31.87 -13.61
N VAL A 57 -40.50 -30.61 -13.87
CA VAL A 57 -41.47 -29.52 -14.01
C VAL A 57 -42.28 -29.73 -15.29
N GLN A 58 -43.57 -30.03 -15.15
CA GLN A 58 -44.47 -30.05 -16.30
C GLN A 58 -44.74 -28.62 -16.79
N PRO A 59 -44.65 -28.32 -18.09
CA PRO A 59 -44.95 -27.00 -18.63
C PRO A 59 -46.46 -26.72 -18.54
N ARG A 60 -46.84 -25.73 -17.74
CA ARG A 60 -48.23 -25.25 -17.64
C ARG A 60 -48.62 -24.49 -18.93
N PRO A 61 -49.80 -24.73 -19.53
CA PRO A 61 -50.19 -24.03 -20.75
C PRO A 61 -50.28 -22.52 -20.56
N VAL A 62 -49.73 -21.77 -21.52
CA VAL A 62 -49.80 -20.30 -21.55
C VAL A 62 -51.24 -19.88 -21.87
N GLN A 63 -51.87 -19.13 -20.96
CA GLN A 63 -53.07 -18.36 -21.26
C GLN A 63 -52.72 -16.87 -21.26
N LEU A 64 -52.67 -16.29 -22.45
CA LEU A 64 -52.77 -14.84 -22.65
C LEU A 64 -54.26 -14.51 -22.80
N PRO A 65 -54.76 -13.48 -22.11
CA PRO A 65 -55.31 -12.39 -22.91
C PRO A 65 -55.08 -10.97 -22.36
N VAL A 66 -54.82 -10.07 -23.32
CA VAL A 66 -55.08 -8.63 -23.38
C VAL A 66 -54.79 -7.71 -22.18
N THR A 67 -53.87 -6.78 -22.40
CA THR A 67 -53.93 -5.42 -21.85
C THR A 67 -55.08 -4.62 -22.47
N THR A 68 -55.94 -4.03 -21.66
CA THR A 68 -56.85 -2.92 -22.06
C THR A 68 -56.84 -1.80 -21.02
N SER A 69 -57.19 -0.61 -21.47
CA SER A 69 -56.88 0.68 -20.84
C SER A 69 -57.85 1.17 -19.76
N THR A 70 -57.37 2.15 -18.99
CA THR A 70 -58.09 3.21 -18.23
C THR A 70 -59.38 3.73 -18.90
N PRO A 71 -60.32 4.43 -18.19
CA PRO A 71 -60.14 5.23 -16.95
C PRO A 71 -61.31 5.19 -15.90
N THR A 72 -61.21 6.00 -14.83
CA THR A 72 -62.28 6.94 -14.33
C THR A 72 -62.41 7.05 -12.79
N LYS A 73 -62.35 8.30 -12.30
CA LYS A 73 -62.60 8.86 -10.94
C LYS A 73 -64.13 8.99 -10.71
N PRO A 74 -64.74 8.83 -9.49
CA PRO A 74 -64.56 9.83 -8.43
C PRO A 74 -64.77 9.48 -6.93
N SER A 75 -63.94 10.13 -6.11
CA SER A 75 -64.29 10.95 -4.93
C SER A 75 -65.25 10.43 -3.85
N VAL A 76 -64.70 10.08 -2.69
CA VAL A 76 -65.36 10.27 -1.37
C VAL A 76 -64.38 10.93 -0.38
N VAL A 77 -64.78 12.09 0.13
CA VAL A 77 -64.23 12.93 1.22
C VAL A 77 -65.51 13.62 1.77
N PRO A 78 -65.73 13.89 3.09
CA PRO A 78 -64.76 14.46 4.04
C PRO A 78 -64.95 14.14 5.55
N LYS A 79 -64.28 14.95 6.40
CA LYS A 79 -64.37 15.08 7.89
C LYS A 79 -63.60 13.96 8.64
N ILE A 80 -62.78 14.15 9.69
CA ILE A 80 -62.62 15.14 10.79
C ILE A 80 -61.09 15.25 11.08
N GLU A 81 -60.42 16.32 11.55
CA GLU A 81 -60.50 17.80 11.45
C GLU A 81 -59.09 18.39 11.86
N PRO A 82 -58.80 19.72 11.86
CA PRO A 82 -57.42 20.23 11.67
C PRO A 82 -56.57 20.36 12.95
N ALA A 83 -55.44 19.64 13.00
CA ALA A 83 -54.35 19.91 13.94
C ALA A 83 -53.27 20.78 13.26
N THR A 84 -53.25 22.04 13.67
CA THR A 84 -52.24 23.10 13.52
C THR A 84 -50.88 22.71 12.91
N PRO A 85 -50.45 23.33 11.78
CA PRO A 85 -49.05 23.27 11.40
C PRO A 85 -48.21 24.09 12.38
N VAL A 86 -47.30 23.44 13.11
CA VAL A 86 -46.25 24.15 13.85
C VAL A 86 -45.27 24.70 12.80
N ALA A 87 -45.55 25.92 12.36
CA ALA A 87 -44.60 26.73 11.62
C ALA A 87 -43.47 27.12 12.59
N GLU A 88 -42.45 26.27 12.66
CA GLU A 88 -41.20 26.63 13.32
C GLU A 88 -40.62 27.86 12.58
N PRO A 89 -40.36 29.00 13.27
CA PRO A 89 -39.80 30.16 12.60
C PRO A 89 -38.39 29.82 12.13
N VAL A 90 -38.24 29.59 10.82
CA VAL A 90 -36.95 29.55 10.14
C VAL A 90 -36.31 30.91 10.36
N ARG A 91 -35.44 31.00 11.39
CA ARG A 91 -34.65 32.20 11.64
C ARG A 91 -33.84 32.45 10.37
N PRO A 92 -33.96 33.62 9.73
CA PRO A 92 -32.99 33.99 8.71
C PRO A 92 -31.61 33.94 9.38
N LEU A 93 -30.68 33.18 8.80
CA LEU A 93 -29.27 33.42 9.13
C LEU A 93 -29.02 34.91 8.86
N PRO A 94 -28.38 35.66 9.77
CA PRO A 94 -27.95 37.01 9.44
C PRO A 94 -26.95 36.91 8.29
N ALA A 95 -27.40 37.25 7.08
CA ALA A 95 -26.53 37.43 5.94
C ALA A 95 -25.52 38.51 6.31
N SER A 96 -24.29 38.12 6.60
CA SER A 96 -23.19 39.08 6.77
C SER A 96 -23.13 39.92 5.50
N PRO A 97 -23.18 41.27 5.58
CA PRO A 97 -23.17 42.09 4.39
C PRO A 97 -21.90 41.83 3.60
N ARG A 98 -22.06 41.34 2.36
CA ARG A 98 -21.01 41.36 1.35
C ARG A 98 -20.79 42.82 0.95
N GLY A 99 -20.00 43.54 1.75
CA GLY A 99 -19.54 44.89 1.46
C GLY A 99 -18.54 44.87 0.31
N GLU A 100 -19.05 44.79 -0.92
CA GLU A 100 -18.24 44.75 -2.12
C GLU A 100 -18.31 46.07 -2.90
N ILE A 101 -17.16 46.74 -2.99
CA ILE A 101 -16.76 47.78 -3.96
C ILE A 101 -17.51 49.13 -3.90
N ALA A 102 -16.77 50.19 -3.57
CA ALA A 102 -16.50 51.32 -4.50
C ALA A 102 -15.68 52.46 -3.85
N LYS A 103 -14.34 52.40 -3.96
CA LYS A 103 -13.47 53.61 -4.01
C LYS A 103 -12.30 53.39 -4.97
N ALA A 104 -12.58 53.56 -6.26
CA ALA A 104 -11.63 53.77 -7.36
C ALA A 104 -12.42 54.42 -8.51
N PRO A 105 -11.80 55.12 -9.49
CA PRO A 105 -10.40 55.54 -9.64
C PRO A 105 -10.26 57.08 -9.35
N THR A 106 -9.18 57.85 -9.57
CA THR A 106 -8.44 58.06 -10.84
C THR A 106 -7.13 58.87 -10.66
N ALA A 107 -6.04 58.27 -11.14
CA ALA A 107 -4.85 58.83 -11.82
C ALA A 107 -3.90 59.89 -11.21
N THR A 108 -2.66 59.79 -11.70
CA THR A 108 -1.57 60.80 -11.75
C THR A 108 -0.70 60.87 -10.47
N LYS A 109 0.60 60.56 -10.49
CA LYS A 109 1.55 60.35 -11.61
C LYS A 109 2.62 59.32 -11.22
N ALA A 110 2.82 58.29 -12.03
CA ALA A 110 4.00 57.43 -11.95
C ALA A 110 5.04 57.91 -12.98
N PRO A 111 6.25 58.37 -12.57
CA PRO A 111 7.35 58.58 -13.50
C PRO A 111 7.87 57.22 -14.00
N ALA A 112 8.05 57.11 -15.31
CA ALA A 112 8.49 55.87 -15.94
C ALA A 112 9.93 55.48 -15.54
N LYS A 113 10.16 54.17 -15.49
CA LYS A 113 11.48 53.53 -15.38
C LYS A 113 12.32 53.80 -16.65
N PRO A 114 13.47 54.48 -16.57
CA PRO A 114 14.48 54.40 -17.61
C PRO A 114 15.20 53.05 -17.46
N GLN A 115 15.03 52.17 -18.44
CA GLN A 115 15.91 51.02 -18.65
C GLN A 115 17.04 51.41 -19.64
N PRO A 116 18.08 50.60 -19.84
CA PRO A 116 19.38 50.89 -19.23
C PRO A 116 20.46 51.30 -20.24
N ARG A 117 21.32 52.25 -19.86
CA ARG A 117 22.60 52.54 -20.53
C ARG A 117 23.51 53.24 -19.50
N ALA A 118 24.47 52.55 -18.88
CA ALA A 118 25.75 52.04 -19.40
C ALA A 118 26.86 53.10 -19.40
N GLU A 119 27.63 53.10 -18.32
CA GLU A 119 28.92 53.78 -18.17
C GLU A 119 29.70 53.03 -17.05
N SER A 120 30.99 52.70 -17.15
CA SER A 120 31.87 52.48 -18.30
C SER A 120 33.11 51.70 -17.83
N ARG A 121 33.10 50.36 -17.91
CA ARG A 121 34.36 49.59 -17.75
C ARG A 121 35.00 49.43 -19.14
N PRO A 122 36.25 49.88 -19.36
CA PRO A 122 36.87 49.84 -20.68
C PRO A 122 36.89 48.44 -21.29
N ALA A 123 36.52 48.34 -22.56
CA ALA A 123 36.72 47.14 -23.34
C ALA A 123 38.22 46.94 -23.60
N GLN A 124 38.74 45.77 -23.25
CA GLN A 124 39.91 45.21 -23.93
C GLN A 124 39.40 44.16 -24.92
N PRO A 125 39.69 44.30 -26.22
CA PRO A 125 39.29 43.32 -27.22
C PRO A 125 40.00 41.98 -26.97
N VAL A 126 39.22 40.90 -26.76
CA VAL A 126 39.71 39.55 -27.05
C VAL A 126 39.46 39.31 -28.53
N GLU A 127 40.41 39.77 -29.33
CA GLU A 127 40.49 39.49 -30.75
C GLU A 127 41.14 38.12 -30.94
N LEU A 128 40.35 37.10 -31.31
CA LEU A 128 40.85 35.87 -31.92
C LEU A 128 39.83 35.42 -32.99
N PRO A 129 40.26 34.98 -34.19
CA PRO A 129 39.46 35.27 -35.40
C PRO A 129 38.24 34.37 -35.62
N ALA A 130 37.16 34.98 -36.12
CA ALA A 130 36.14 34.26 -36.87
C ALA A 130 36.67 33.98 -38.29
N ALA A 131 36.93 32.71 -38.61
CA ALA A 131 37.20 32.25 -39.96
C ALA A 131 36.47 30.93 -40.23
N MET A 132 35.77 30.88 -41.37
CA MET A 132 35.15 29.69 -41.96
C MET A 132 34.07 28.96 -41.14
N VAL A 133 32.88 29.58 -41.10
CA VAL A 133 31.64 28.80 -41.26
C VAL A 133 31.64 28.25 -42.69
N GLN A 134 32.19 27.05 -42.88
CA GLN A 134 32.14 26.37 -44.18
C GLN A 134 30.94 25.43 -44.25
N SER A 135 29.93 25.84 -45.01
CA SER A 135 28.75 25.04 -45.32
C SER A 135 29.11 23.70 -45.95
N GLN A 136 28.93 22.61 -45.22
CA GLN A 136 28.79 21.27 -45.80
C GLN A 136 27.50 20.64 -45.29
N ARG A 137 26.46 20.70 -46.13
CA ARG A 137 25.25 19.90 -46.01
C ARG A 137 25.58 18.50 -46.55
N PRO A 138 25.53 17.43 -45.75
CA PRO A 138 25.50 16.09 -46.31
C PRO A 138 24.16 15.90 -47.03
N THR A 139 24.21 15.69 -48.33
CA THR A 139 23.06 15.33 -49.15
C THR A 139 22.48 14.00 -48.68
N PRO A 140 21.15 13.81 -48.60
CA PRO A 140 20.57 12.49 -48.36
C PRO A 140 20.92 11.55 -49.52
N PRO A 141 21.48 10.36 -49.27
CA PRO A 141 21.55 9.31 -50.28
C PRO A 141 20.13 8.83 -50.60
N ALA A 142 19.75 8.87 -51.87
CA ALA A 142 18.52 8.23 -52.34
C ALA A 142 18.63 6.70 -52.20
N PRO A 143 17.53 5.97 -51.98
CA PRO A 143 17.56 4.54 -51.76
C PRO A 143 17.83 3.77 -53.07
N ALA A 144 18.84 2.91 -53.05
CA ALA A 144 19.10 1.95 -54.11
C ALA A 144 19.70 0.64 -53.56
N ALA A 145 19.46 -0.45 -54.29
CA ALA A 145 20.00 -1.80 -54.05
C ALA A 145 19.53 -2.53 -52.78
N SER A 146 18.34 -3.12 -52.90
CA SER A 146 18.05 -4.41 -52.24
C SER A 146 19.22 -5.39 -52.47
N THR A 147 19.69 -6.04 -51.41
CA THR A 147 20.45 -7.28 -51.55
C THR A 147 19.72 -8.36 -50.76
N ASP A 148 19.11 -9.28 -51.50
CA ASP A 148 18.50 -10.47 -50.95
C ASP A 148 19.55 -11.28 -50.17
N LYS A 149 19.31 -11.43 -48.86
CA LYS A 149 19.86 -12.53 -48.07
C LYS A 149 18.71 -13.28 -47.42
N THR A 150 18.09 -14.11 -48.23
CA THR A 150 17.44 -15.36 -47.84
C THR A 150 18.27 -16.06 -46.76
N VAL A 151 17.81 -15.96 -45.52
CA VAL A 151 18.19 -16.84 -44.43
C VAL A 151 16.88 -17.43 -43.92
N SER A 152 16.78 -18.76 -43.97
CA SER A 152 15.55 -19.50 -43.72
C SER A 152 14.93 -19.15 -42.37
N PRO A 153 13.59 -19.16 -42.24
CA PRO A 153 12.93 -19.11 -40.94
C PRO A 153 13.23 -20.41 -40.19
N THR A 154 14.34 -20.43 -39.45
CA THR A 154 14.58 -21.45 -38.43
C THR A 154 13.48 -21.32 -37.39
N THR A 155 12.57 -22.29 -37.39
CA THR A 155 11.49 -22.43 -36.43
C THR A 155 12.00 -22.16 -35.02
N PRO A 156 11.37 -21.27 -34.22
CA PRO A 156 11.72 -21.16 -32.81
C PRO A 156 11.39 -22.50 -32.16
N VAL A 157 12.42 -23.28 -31.86
CA VAL A 157 12.29 -24.51 -31.06
C VAL A 157 11.59 -24.11 -29.78
N ALA A 158 10.43 -24.71 -29.54
CA ALA A 158 9.60 -24.37 -28.39
C ALA A 158 10.43 -24.53 -27.12
N ALA A 159 10.75 -23.39 -26.47
CA ALA A 159 11.35 -23.41 -25.16
C ALA A 159 10.37 -24.10 -24.22
N THR A 160 10.72 -25.31 -23.76
CA THR A 160 9.99 -26.01 -22.71
C THR A 160 9.76 -25.03 -21.57
N PRO A 161 8.50 -24.79 -21.14
CA PRO A 161 8.24 -23.89 -20.04
C PRO A 161 9.03 -24.36 -18.82
N ALA A 162 9.95 -23.52 -18.34
CA ALA A 162 10.64 -23.79 -17.08
C ALA A 162 9.57 -24.01 -15.99
N PRO A 163 9.75 -25.00 -15.08
CA PRO A 163 8.77 -25.25 -14.02
C PRO A 163 8.49 -23.95 -13.27
N GLN A 164 7.28 -23.43 -13.42
CA GLN A 164 6.87 -22.23 -12.70
C GLN A 164 6.72 -22.63 -11.24
N LEU A 165 7.75 -22.36 -10.44
CA LEU A 165 7.73 -22.49 -8.98
C LEU A 165 6.53 -21.69 -8.49
N THR A 166 5.47 -22.40 -8.09
CA THR A 166 4.25 -21.77 -7.58
C THR A 166 4.60 -21.11 -6.26
N PRO A 167 4.51 -19.76 -6.16
CA PRO A 167 4.98 -19.07 -4.96
C PRO A 167 4.11 -19.46 -3.77
N VAL A 168 4.74 -20.01 -2.73
CA VAL A 168 4.07 -20.44 -1.51
C VAL A 168 3.34 -19.24 -0.89
N VAL A 169 2.05 -19.39 -0.62
CA VAL A 169 1.25 -18.35 0.03
C VAL A 169 1.37 -18.48 1.54
N SER A 170 2.10 -17.57 2.18
CA SER A 170 2.29 -17.55 3.63
C SER A 170 1.42 -16.46 4.28
N LEU A 171 0.65 -16.84 5.30
CA LEU A 171 -0.16 -15.93 6.12
C LEU A 171 0.57 -15.49 7.40
N ARG A 172 1.82 -15.91 7.60
CA ARG A 172 2.64 -15.64 8.79
C ARG A 172 4.06 -15.27 8.39
N PRO A 173 4.32 -14.03 7.95
CA PRO A 173 5.68 -13.58 7.64
C PRO A 173 6.63 -13.72 8.83
N THR A 174 7.84 -14.20 8.55
CA THR A 174 8.97 -14.05 9.46
C THR A 174 9.82 -12.85 9.05
N PHE A 175 10.30 -12.09 10.04
CA PHE A 175 11.04 -10.85 9.83
C PHE A 175 12.49 -10.97 10.29
N VAL A 176 13.37 -10.17 9.68
CA VAL A 176 14.79 -10.06 10.10
C VAL A 176 14.87 -9.27 11.41
N THR A 177 14.12 -8.17 11.47
CA THR A 177 13.97 -7.28 12.63
C THR A 177 12.48 -7.11 12.94
N PRO A 178 12.08 -6.79 14.19
CA PRO A 178 10.70 -6.44 14.49
C PRO A 178 10.17 -5.35 13.53
N PRO A 179 9.04 -5.56 12.84
CA PRO A 179 8.52 -4.58 11.89
C PRO A 179 8.03 -3.32 12.65
N PRO A 180 8.46 -2.11 12.26
CA PRO A 180 7.92 -0.88 12.85
C PRO A 180 6.41 -0.75 12.52
N PRO A 181 5.58 -0.29 13.46
CA PRO A 181 4.14 -0.12 13.23
C PRO A 181 3.88 0.94 12.15
N PRO A 182 2.77 0.81 11.39
CA PRO A 182 2.43 1.78 10.35
C PRO A 182 2.12 3.16 10.97
N ARG A 183 2.57 4.21 10.30
CA ARG A 183 2.32 5.60 10.74
C ARG A 183 0.86 5.96 10.50
N TYR A 184 0.10 6.21 11.57
CA TYR A 184 -1.29 6.64 11.47
C TYR A 184 -1.41 8.02 10.76
N PRO A 185 -2.13 8.14 9.63
CA PRO A 185 -2.34 9.42 8.96
C PRO A 185 -3.03 10.45 9.86
N ASN A 186 -2.53 11.68 9.89
CA ASN A 186 -3.13 12.76 10.68
C ASN A 186 -4.58 13.07 10.24
N THR A 187 -4.89 12.92 8.95
CA THR A 187 -6.24 13.09 8.37
C THR A 187 -7.21 12.04 8.90
N ALA A 188 -6.82 10.76 8.85
CA ALA A 188 -7.61 9.65 9.37
C ALA A 188 -7.80 9.73 10.88
N ARG A 189 -6.73 10.05 11.64
CA ARG A 189 -6.80 10.23 13.10
C ARG A 189 -7.76 11.34 13.50
N ARG A 190 -7.75 12.49 12.81
CA ARG A 190 -8.70 13.61 13.04
C ARG A 190 -10.15 13.31 12.65
N ARG A 191 -10.39 12.25 11.87
CA ARG A 191 -11.73 11.80 11.42
C ARG A 191 -12.18 10.51 12.10
N ASN A 192 -11.43 10.04 13.11
CA ASN A 192 -11.65 8.77 13.82
C ASN A 192 -11.73 7.53 12.89
N GLN A 193 -11.12 7.64 11.70
CA GLN A 193 -11.17 6.64 10.63
C GLN A 193 -10.24 5.46 10.94
N GLN A 194 -10.81 4.27 11.02
CA GLN A 194 -10.16 3.00 11.38
C GLN A 194 -10.46 1.92 10.33
N GLY A 195 -9.69 0.83 10.32
CA GLY A 195 -9.93 -0.28 9.41
C GLY A 195 -8.75 -1.24 9.26
N VAL A 196 -8.97 -2.33 8.53
CA VAL A 196 -7.94 -3.35 8.23
C VAL A 196 -7.60 -3.33 6.74
N VAL A 197 -6.34 -3.13 6.42
CA VAL A 197 -5.76 -3.22 5.08
C VAL A 197 -5.14 -4.61 4.91
N ARG A 198 -5.29 -5.29 3.77
CA ARG A 198 -4.46 -6.47 3.43
C ARG A 198 -3.52 -6.14 2.28
N VAL A 199 -2.23 -6.34 2.53
CA VAL A 199 -1.14 -6.11 1.57
C VAL A 199 -0.49 -7.46 1.23
N GLU A 200 -0.34 -7.72 -0.06
CA GLU A 200 0.50 -8.79 -0.60
C GLU A 200 1.93 -8.28 -0.80
N VAL A 201 2.90 -9.09 -0.40
CA VAL A 201 4.32 -8.92 -0.70
C VAL A 201 4.82 -10.15 -1.44
N ARG A 202 5.46 -9.98 -2.59
CA ARG A 202 6.21 -11.05 -3.26
C ARG A 202 7.67 -10.95 -2.87
N LEU A 203 8.22 -12.05 -2.37
CA LEU A 203 9.59 -12.18 -1.92
C LEU A 203 10.38 -13.10 -2.85
N ASP A 204 11.66 -12.80 -3.04
CA ASP A 204 12.61 -13.74 -3.64
C ASP A 204 13.24 -14.70 -2.61
N GLU A 205 14.10 -15.59 -3.10
CA GLU A 205 14.89 -16.55 -2.30
C GLU A 205 15.82 -15.89 -1.26
N ARG A 206 15.98 -14.56 -1.29
CA ARG A 206 16.77 -13.78 -0.32
C ARG A 206 15.89 -12.96 0.64
N GLY A 207 14.57 -13.13 0.59
CA GLY A 207 13.60 -12.36 1.37
C GLY A 207 13.48 -10.90 0.93
N GLN A 208 13.96 -10.53 -0.25
CA GLN A 208 13.83 -9.16 -0.77
C GLN A 208 12.47 -8.95 -1.41
N GLN A 209 11.91 -7.76 -1.21
CA GLN A 209 10.59 -7.40 -1.75
C GLN A 209 10.70 -7.13 -3.26
N GLN A 210 10.08 -8.00 -4.06
CA GLN A 210 10.05 -7.89 -5.52
C GLN A 210 8.80 -7.17 -6.03
N LYS A 211 7.67 -7.32 -5.33
CA LYS A 211 6.41 -6.63 -5.65
C LYS A 211 5.55 -6.43 -4.41
N LEU A 212 4.96 -5.24 -4.30
CA LEU A 212 3.93 -4.92 -3.32
C LEU A 212 2.57 -4.81 -4.03
N THR A 213 1.47 -5.26 -3.42
CA THR A 213 0.13 -5.16 -4.01
C THR A 213 -0.93 -5.04 -2.93
N LEU A 214 -1.82 -4.05 -3.05
CA LEU A 214 -3.00 -3.93 -2.19
C LEU A 214 -4.05 -4.96 -2.61
N ILE A 215 -4.33 -5.95 -1.77
CA ILE A 215 -5.32 -7.01 -2.04
C ILE A 215 -6.66 -6.78 -1.34
N ARG A 216 -6.70 -5.98 -0.27
CA ARG A 216 -7.93 -5.44 0.30
C ARG A 216 -7.68 -4.05 0.88
N SER A 217 -8.41 -3.07 0.35
CA SER A 217 -8.54 -1.72 0.92
C SER A 217 -9.34 -1.74 2.22
N SER A 218 -9.01 -0.84 3.12
CA SER A 218 -9.80 -0.49 4.31
C SER A 218 -11.07 0.32 3.99
N GLY A 219 -11.24 0.76 2.74
CA GLY A 219 -12.21 1.77 2.32
C GLY A 219 -11.71 3.21 2.51
N ILE A 220 -10.47 3.39 2.96
CA ILE A 220 -9.92 4.70 3.36
C ILE A 220 -8.50 4.85 2.78
N GLU A 221 -8.41 5.55 1.64
CA GLU A 221 -7.19 5.72 0.84
C GLU A 221 -5.94 6.11 1.67
N SER A 222 -6.09 7.00 2.65
CA SER A 222 -4.97 7.41 3.50
C SER A 222 -4.44 6.28 4.40
N LEU A 223 -5.30 5.36 4.86
CA LEU A 223 -4.87 4.18 5.63
C LEU A 223 -4.19 3.16 4.71
N ASP A 224 -4.75 2.95 3.50
CA ASP A 224 -4.20 2.04 2.51
C ASP A 224 -2.79 2.47 2.08
N GLN A 225 -2.60 3.75 1.79
CA GLN A 225 -1.29 4.32 1.44
C GLN A 225 -0.29 4.19 2.61
N ALA A 226 -0.71 4.49 3.83
CA ALA A 226 0.15 4.34 5.01
C ALA A 226 0.56 2.88 5.30
N ALA A 227 -0.30 1.91 4.96
CA ALA A 227 0.03 0.49 5.03
C ALA A 227 1.11 0.12 3.99
N LEU A 228 0.97 0.56 2.73
CA LEU A 228 1.94 0.29 1.67
C LEU A 228 3.32 0.92 1.97
N GLU A 229 3.33 2.16 2.46
CA GLU A 229 4.55 2.86 2.90
C GLU A 229 5.24 2.12 4.05
N ALA A 230 4.48 1.65 5.04
CA ALA A 230 5.02 0.90 6.17
C ALA A 230 5.70 -0.40 5.71
N VAL A 231 5.02 -1.22 4.90
CA VAL A 231 5.55 -2.52 4.45
C VAL A 231 6.83 -2.36 3.63
N THR A 232 6.95 -1.29 2.84
CA THR A 232 8.18 -0.98 2.07
C THR A 232 9.42 -0.88 2.97
N SER A 233 9.28 -0.42 4.21
CA SER A 233 10.37 -0.32 5.18
C SER A 233 10.75 -1.67 5.82
N TRP A 234 9.86 -2.67 5.81
CA TRP A 234 10.03 -3.92 6.54
C TRP A 234 11.07 -4.85 5.89
N ARG A 235 11.67 -5.73 6.70
CA ARG A 235 12.72 -6.66 6.28
C ARG A 235 12.28 -8.09 6.58
N PHE A 236 11.99 -8.84 5.53
CA PHE A 236 11.48 -10.20 5.59
C PHE A 236 12.63 -11.22 5.56
N ARG A 237 12.41 -12.38 6.18
CA ARG A 237 13.25 -13.56 5.96
C ARG A 237 12.72 -14.32 4.72
N PRO A 238 13.59 -15.02 3.97
CA PRO A 238 13.13 -15.93 2.93
C PRO A 238 12.32 -17.08 3.53
N GLU A 239 11.37 -17.60 2.74
CA GLU A 239 10.65 -18.82 3.09
C GLU A 239 11.56 -20.03 2.80
N ILE A 240 11.64 -20.98 3.73
CA ILE A 240 12.50 -22.17 3.60
C ILE A 240 11.61 -23.40 3.46
N VAL A 241 11.69 -24.07 2.30
CA VAL A 241 10.99 -25.32 1.98
C VAL A 241 12.03 -26.39 1.69
N ASP A 242 11.93 -27.54 2.35
CA ASP A 242 12.88 -28.66 2.23
C ASP A 242 14.37 -28.26 2.39
N GLY A 243 14.63 -27.31 3.30
CA GLY A 243 15.96 -26.78 3.57
C GLY A 243 16.51 -25.81 2.51
N ARG A 244 15.71 -25.46 1.49
CA ARG A 244 16.07 -24.50 0.43
C ARG A 244 15.23 -23.23 0.55
N ALA A 245 15.84 -22.08 0.30
CA ALA A 245 15.10 -20.83 0.18
C ALA A 245 14.33 -20.80 -1.15
N VAL A 246 13.07 -20.39 -1.13
CA VAL A 246 12.20 -20.34 -2.30
C VAL A 246 11.50 -18.99 -2.44
N PRO A 247 11.12 -18.55 -3.66
CA PRO A 247 10.27 -17.38 -3.84
C PRO A 247 8.90 -17.59 -3.18
N SER A 248 8.40 -16.58 -2.46
CA SER A 248 7.15 -16.69 -1.71
C SER A 248 6.23 -15.48 -1.87
N ARG A 249 4.95 -15.67 -1.51
CA ARG A 249 3.91 -14.65 -1.54
C ARG A 249 3.34 -14.53 -0.14
N VAL A 250 3.58 -13.40 0.52
CA VAL A 250 3.12 -13.15 1.88
C VAL A 250 1.88 -12.27 1.82
N GLU A 251 0.83 -12.63 2.57
CA GLU A 251 -0.30 -11.73 2.81
C GLU A 251 -0.32 -11.22 4.25
N ILE A 252 -0.42 -9.90 4.40
CA ILE A 252 -0.27 -9.21 5.67
C ILE A 252 -1.54 -8.40 5.98
N PRO A 253 -2.30 -8.74 7.04
CA PRO A 253 -3.32 -7.86 7.59
C PRO A 253 -2.67 -6.77 8.44
N ILE A 254 -3.04 -5.51 8.19
CA ILE A 254 -2.55 -4.32 8.89
C ILE A 254 -3.78 -3.59 9.45
N GLU A 255 -3.90 -3.57 10.77
CA GLU A 255 -5.02 -2.95 11.48
C GLU A 255 -4.66 -1.53 11.94
N PHE A 256 -5.52 -0.58 11.62
CA PHE A 256 -5.51 0.78 12.15
C PHE A 256 -6.67 0.95 13.12
N ALA A 257 -6.37 0.81 14.42
CA ALA A 257 -7.29 1.04 15.51
C ALA A 257 -6.88 2.31 16.30
N LEU A 258 -7.88 3.03 16.83
CA LEU A 258 -7.68 4.18 17.72
C LEU A 258 -8.08 3.78 19.14
N THR A 259 -7.10 3.42 19.95
CA THR A 259 -7.32 3.30 21.39
C THR A 259 -7.62 4.69 21.96
N ALA A 260 -8.83 4.88 22.49
CA ALA A 260 -9.16 6.08 23.24
C ALA A 260 -8.36 6.07 24.55
N ASN A 261 -7.25 6.81 24.59
CA ASN A 261 -6.49 7.00 25.83
C ASN A 261 -7.34 7.86 26.78
N ARG A 262 -7.92 7.21 27.78
CA ARG A 262 -8.80 7.83 28.80
C ARG A 262 -8.01 8.51 29.90
#